data_AF-A0A4Q8UH28-F1
#
_entry.id   AF-A0A4Q8UH28-F1
#
_cell.length_a   1.000
_cell.length_b   1.000
_cell.length_c   1.000
_cell.angle_alpha   90.00
_cell.angle_beta   90.00
_cell.angle_gamma   90.00
#
_symmetry.space_group_name_H-M   'P 1'
#
loop_
_entity.id
_entity.type
_entity.pdbx_description
1 polymer ?
#
loop_
_entity_poly.entity_id
_entity_poly.type
_entity_poly.pdbx_seq_one_letter_code
_entity_poly.pdbx_strand_id
1 'polypeptide(L)'
;MMTGHKGIDQLIQRYGLLTAPGEDAFQRLGYMQGGDKRAENLPFCMYQKVMQCPVSHRFSVHQFFLPNKKGRLATFLFDEKGQLIEQVYYVRVSRLTQVCKKLEGLLRRREQDMKLAA
;
A
#
# COMPACT_ATOMS: atom_id res chain seq x y z
N MET A 1 -2.45 16.96 22.60
CA MET A 1 -1.39 16.05 22.13
C MET A 1 -2.02 14.80 21.52
N MET A 2 -2.10 14.69 20.19
CA MET A 2 -2.64 13.49 19.54
C MET A 2 -1.56 12.42 19.49
N THR A 3 -1.72 11.38 20.33
CA THR A 3 -0.89 10.18 20.29
C THR A 3 -1.08 9.50 18.93
N GLY A 4 0.02 9.20 18.23
CA GLY A 4 0.03 8.79 16.82
C GLY A 4 -0.77 7.54 16.44
N HIS A 5 -1.33 6.79 17.41
CA HIS A 5 -2.29 5.71 17.15
C HIS A 5 -3.69 6.22 16.81
N LYS A 6 -4.27 7.11 17.65
CA LYS A 6 -5.62 7.65 17.41
C LYS A 6 -5.70 8.45 16.12
N GLY A 7 -4.59 9.10 15.74
CA GLY A 7 -4.48 9.81 14.48
C GLY A 7 -4.67 8.90 13.28
N ILE A 8 -4.02 7.72 13.23
CA ILE A 8 -4.14 6.85 12.05
C ILE A 8 -5.45 6.06 12.02
N ASP A 9 -5.95 5.57 13.15
CA ASP A 9 -7.31 4.98 13.16
C ASP A 9 -8.37 6.00 12.73
N GLN A 10 -8.24 7.27 13.14
CA GLN A 10 -9.09 8.34 12.62
C GLN A 10 -8.85 8.62 11.14
N LEU A 11 -7.63 8.52 10.62
CA LEU A 11 -7.37 8.67 9.19
C LEU A 11 -7.99 7.54 8.38
N ILE A 12 -7.91 6.30 8.86
CA ILE A 12 -8.56 5.14 8.23
C ILE A 12 -10.09 5.32 8.27
N GLN A 13 -10.65 5.77 9.39
CA GLN A 13 -12.09 6.07 9.48
C GLN A 13 -12.50 7.26 8.60
N ARG A 14 -11.63 8.26 8.43
CA ARG A 14 -11.95 9.53 7.74
C ARG A 14 -11.75 9.46 6.23
N TYR A 15 -10.66 8.83 5.78
CA TYR A 15 -10.31 8.70 4.36
C TYR A 15 -10.71 7.34 3.78
N GLY A 16 -11.04 6.34 4.61
CA GLY A 16 -11.31 4.98 4.13
C GLY A 16 -10.10 4.32 3.50
N LEU A 17 -10.30 3.21 2.79
CA LEU A 17 -9.29 2.55 1.96
C LEU A 17 -9.64 2.76 0.49
N LEU A 18 -8.66 3.17 -0.33
CA LEU A 18 -8.90 3.53 -1.72
C LEU A 18 -9.34 2.33 -2.57
N THR A 19 -10.60 2.37 -2.99
CA THR A 19 -11.30 1.57 -4.00
C THR A 19 -10.57 1.21 -5.28
N ALA A 20 -9.97 2.24 -5.84
CA ALA A 20 -9.56 2.33 -7.22
C ALA A 20 -8.30 3.21 -7.29
N PRO A 21 -7.59 3.20 -8.43
CA PRO A 21 -6.42 4.05 -8.62
C PRO A 21 -6.74 5.50 -8.29
N GLY A 22 -5.97 6.09 -7.39
CA GLY A 22 -6.23 7.41 -6.84
C GLY A 22 -5.17 7.82 -5.82
N GLU A 23 -5.18 9.09 -5.44
CA GLU A 23 -4.33 9.61 -4.38
C GLU A 23 -5.12 10.51 -3.42
N ASP A 24 -4.81 10.37 -2.13
CA ASP A 24 -5.32 11.17 -1.03
C ASP A 24 -4.16 11.59 -0.14
N ALA A 25 -4.43 12.49 0.82
CA ALA A 25 -3.44 12.92 1.81
C ALA A 25 -2.86 11.79 2.68
N PHE A 26 -3.53 10.62 2.73
CA PHE A 26 -3.14 9.47 3.54
C PHE A 26 -2.65 8.27 2.73
N GLN A 27 -3.15 8.07 1.52
CA GLN A 27 -2.89 6.86 0.73
C GLN A 27 -2.85 7.16 -0.76
N ARG A 28 -2.15 6.31 -1.51
CA ARG A 28 -2.12 6.33 -2.97
C ARG A 28 -2.22 4.90 -3.46
N LEU A 29 -3.18 4.66 -4.34
CA LEU A 29 -3.32 3.40 -5.05
C LEU A 29 -2.97 3.63 -6.53
N GLY A 30 -2.06 2.83 -7.05
CA GLY A 30 -1.72 2.80 -8.47
C GLY A 30 -1.70 1.38 -9.01
N TYR A 31 -2.15 1.20 -10.24
CA TYR A 31 -1.92 -0.04 -10.97
C TYR A 31 -0.71 0.13 -11.89
N MET A 32 0.08 -0.94 -11.97
CA MET A 32 1.28 -0.99 -12.78
C MET A 32 1.33 -2.33 -13.49
N GLN A 33 2.05 -2.38 -14.62
CA GLN A 33 2.33 -3.63 -15.31
C GLN A 33 3.77 -4.08 -15.05
N GLY A 34 4.06 -5.36 -15.27
CA GLY A 34 5.45 -5.83 -15.27
C GLY A 34 6.30 -5.04 -16.27
N GLY A 35 7.52 -4.67 -15.89
CA GLY A 35 8.39 -3.83 -16.73
C GLY A 35 8.02 -2.35 -16.82
N ASP A 36 7.04 -1.86 -16.05
CA ASP A 36 6.67 -0.44 -16.05
C ASP A 36 7.76 0.43 -15.39
N LYS A 37 8.24 1.44 -16.12
CA LYS A 37 9.24 2.43 -15.64
C LYS A 37 8.78 3.18 -14.39
N ARG A 38 7.47 3.28 -14.13
CA ARG A 38 6.95 3.88 -12.90
C ARG A 38 7.40 3.14 -11.64
N ALA A 39 7.81 1.88 -11.76
CA ALA A 39 8.40 1.11 -10.67
C ALA A 39 9.69 1.73 -10.12
N GLU A 40 10.38 2.59 -10.87
CA GLU A 40 11.58 3.32 -10.39
C GLU A 40 11.29 4.17 -9.13
N ASN A 41 10.03 4.58 -8.91
CA ASN A 41 9.62 5.33 -7.72
C ASN A 41 9.38 4.47 -6.46
N LEU A 42 9.41 3.14 -6.62
CA LEU A 42 9.19 2.15 -5.56
C LEU A 42 10.51 1.79 -4.85
N PRO A 43 10.41 1.18 -3.65
CA PRO A 43 11.57 0.54 -3.04
C PRO A 43 12.27 -0.42 -4.01
N PHE A 44 13.60 -0.51 -3.94
CA PHE A 44 14.42 -1.34 -4.82
C PHE A 44 13.96 -2.81 -4.87
N CYS A 45 13.56 -3.39 -3.74
CA CYS A 45 13.03 -4.75 -3.68
C CYS A 45 11.74 -4.92 -4.52
N MET A 46 10.81 -3.96 -4.46
CA MET A 46 9.58 -3.97 -5.26
C MET A 46 9.86 -3.69 -6.73
N TYR A 47 10.77 -2.74 -7.01
CA TYR A 47 11.22 -2.44 -8.36
C TYR A 47 11.75 -3.69 -9.07
N GLN A 48 12.63 -4.45 -8.42
CA GLN A 48 13.17 -5.68 -8.99
C GLN A 48 12.06 -6.69 -9.30
N LYS A 49 11.07 -6.86 -8.42
CA LYS A 49 9.94 -7.76 -8.65
C LYS A 49 9.12 -7.34 -9.87
N VAL A 50 8.77 -6.06 -9.97
CA VAL A 50 7.97 -5.55 -11.09
C VAL A 50 8.75 -5.64 -12.41
N MET A 51 10.05 -5.32 -12.40
CA MET A 51 10.89 -5.37 -13.61
C MET A 51 11.22 -6.79 -14.08
N GLN A 52 11.29 -7.76 -13.17
CA GLN A 52 11.52 -9.17 -13.51
C GLN A 52 10.25 -9.89 -13.99
N CYS A 53 9.07 -9.32 -13.74
CA CYS A 53 7.82 -9.90 -14.20
C CYS A 53 7.47 -9.44 -15.63
N PRO A 54 6.84 -10.32 -16.43
CA PRO A 54 6.42 -9.97 -17.78
C PRO A 54 5.32 -8.89 -17.78
N VAL A 55 5.26 -8.09 -18.84
CA VAL A 55 4.25 -7.04 -19.08
C VAL A 55 2.79 -7.50 -18.99
N SER A 56 2.54 -8.81 -19.16
CA SER A 56 1.22 -9.41 -18.98
C SER A 56 0.73 -9.40 -17.53
N HIS A 57 1.65 -9.38 -16.54
CA HIS A 57 1.27 -9.30 -15.13
C HIS A 57 0.92 -7.88 -14.73
N ARG A 58 -0.14 -7.77 -13.94
CA ARG A 58 -0.55 -6.51 -13.30
C ARG A 58 -0.25 -6.55 -11.82
N PHE A 59 0.12 -5.39 -11.31
CA PHE A 59 0.41 -5.15 -9.91
C PHE A 59 -0.40 -3.98 -9.40
N SER A 60 -0.86 -4.07 -8.15
CA SER A 60 -1.45 -2.96 -7.42
C SER A 60 -0.49 -2.51 -6.32
N VAL A 61 -0.17 -1.22 -6.35
CA VAL A 61 0.71 -0.58 -5.38
C VAL A 61 -0.13 0.29 -4.47
N HIS A 62 -0.11 -0.04 -3.18
CA HIS A 62 -0.74 0.76 -2.14
C HIS A 62 0.35 1.44 -1.32
N GLN A 63 0.45 2.75 -1.44
CA GLN A 63 1.36 3.57 -0.65
C GLN A 63 0.57 4.30 0.43
N PHE A 64 1.07 4.31 1.65
CA PHE A 64 0.52 5.07 2.75
C PHE A 64 1.49 6.16 3.18
N PHE A 65 0.96 7.33 3.51
CA PHE A 65 1.72 8.52 3.89
C PHE A 65 1.22 9.06 5.23
N LEU A 66 2.13 9.67 5.98
CA LEU A 66 1.79 10.40 7.19
C LEU A 66 1.31 11.82 6.82
N PRO A 67 0.09 12.22 7.22
CA PRO A 67 -0.51 13.50 6.80
C PRO A 67 0.30 14.71 7.26
N ASN A 68 0.99 14.62 8.40
CA ASN A 68 1.72 15.77 8.96
C ASN A 68 3.15 15.93 8.44
N LYS A 69 3.73 14.92 7.78
CA LYS A 69 5.15 14.95 7.41
C LYS A 69 5.45 14.60 5.96
N LYS A 70 4.44 14.29 5.13
CA LYS A 70 4.60 13.67 3.80
C LYS A 70 5.55 12.45 3.80
N GLY A 71 5.82 11.88 4.97
CA GLY A 71 6.70 10.74 5.14
C GLY A 71 5.97 9.48 4.72
N ARG A 72 6.60 8.65 3.89
CA ARG A 72 6.07 7.31 3.57
C ARG A 72 5.94 6.52 4.87
N LEU A 73 4.78 5.94 5.08
CA LEU A 73 4.48 5.07 6.22
C LEU A 73 4.79 3.62 5.85
N ALA A 74 4.13 3.15 4.80
CA ALA A 74 4.25 1.81 4.27
C ALA A 74 4.01 1.82 2.76
N THR A 75 4.55 0.82 2.08
CA THR A 75 4.19 0.51 0.70
C THR A 75 3.93 -0.98 0.61
N PHE A 76 2.84 -1.35 -0.06
CA PHE A 76 2.44 -2.72 -0.29
C PHE A 76 2.32 -2.93 -1.80
N LEU A 77 2.84 -4.05 -2.27
CA LEU A 77 2.77 -4.50 -3.65
C LEU A 77 1.95 -5.79 -3.67
N PHE A 78 0.81 -5.76 -4.34
CA PHE A 78 0.00 -6.94 -4.60
C PHE A 78 0.05 -7.29 -6.09
N ASP A 79 -0.16 -8.56 -6.40
CA ASP A 79 -0.36 -9.02 -7.77
C ASP A 79 -1.83 -8.89 -8.20
N GLU A 80 -2.10 -9.21 -9.46
CA GLU A 80 -3.45 -9.28 -10.03
C GLU A 80 -4.38 -10.28 -9.33
N LYS A 81 -3.81 -11.20 -8.55
CA LYS A 81 -4.53 -12.19 -7.74
C LYS A 81 -4.79 -11.66 -6.33
N GLY A 82 -4.48 -10.40 -6.01
CA GLY A 82 -4.64 -9.84 -4.68
C GLY A 82 -3.71 -10.48 -3.63
N GLN A 83 -2.66 -11.20 -4.06
CA GLN A 83 -1.64 -11.73 -3.18
C GLN A 83 -0.60 -10.66 -2.91
N LEU A 84 -0.27 -10.48 -1.63
CA LEU A 84 0.80 -9.58 -1.24
C LEU A 84 2.15 -10.16 -1.68
N ILE A 85 2.77 -9.54 -2.66
CA ILE A 85 4.09 -9.89 -3.18
C ILE A 85 5.18 -9.35 -2.28
N GLU A 86 5.07 -8.08 -1.89
CA GLU A 86 6.12 -7.40 -1.13
C GLU A 86 5.54 -6.28 -0.27
N GLN A 87 6.18 -6.02 0.88
CA GLN A 87 5.81 -4.91 1.75
C GLN A 87 7.03 -4.21 2.34
N VAL A 88 6.97 -2.89 2.43
CA VAL A 88 8.04 -2.07 2.99
C VAL A 88 7.47 -1.12 4.03
N TYR A 89 8.03 -1.20 5.24
CA TYR A 89 7.71 -0.29 6.34
C TYR A 89 8.86 0.70 6.52
N TYR A 90 8.57 1.98 6.32
CA TYR A 90 9.57 3.05 6.42
C TYR A 90 9.75 3.58 7.85
N VAL A 91 8.83 3.21 8.74
CA VAL A 91 8.79 3.67 10.13
C VAL A 91 9.40 2.62 11.05
N ARG A 92 10.43 3.03 11.81
CA ARG A 92 11.08 2.21 12.85
C ARG A 92 10.38 2.26 14.21
N VAL A 93 9.31 3.04 14.34
CA VAL A 93 8.58 3.20 15.60
C VAL A 93 7.61 2.04 15.75
N SER A 94 7.83 1.17 16.74
CA SER A 94 7.06 -0.07 16.96
C SER A 94 5.54 0.12 16.98
N ARG A 95 5.07 1.29 17.46
CA ARG A 95 3.66 1.67 17.41
C ARG A 95 3.16 1.79 15.96
N LEU A 96 3.85 2.53 15.10
CA LEU A 96 3.42 2.67 13.71
C LEU A 96 3.52 1.33 12.96
N THR A 97 4.45 0.44 13.33
CA THR A 97 4.52 -0.91 12.78
C THR A 97 3.26 -1.74 13.05
N GLN A 98 2.66 -1.63 14.25
CA GLN A 98 1.38 -2.30 14.55
C GLN A 98 0.24 -1.78 13.67
N VAL A 99 0.23 -0.48 13.40
CA VAL A 99 -0.75 0.14 12.49
C VAL A 99 -0.56 -0.35 11.05
N CYS A 100 0.68 -0.44 10.57
CA CYS A 100 0.99 -0.99 9.26
C CYS A 100 0.50 -2.45 9.13
N LYS A 101 0.69 -3.27 10.16
CA LYS A 101 0.16 -4.65 10.18
C LYS A 101 -1.37 -4.69 10.13
N LYS A 102 -2.05 -3.75 10.81
CA LYS A 102 -3.51 -3.63 10.75
C LYS A 102 -3.98 -3.24 9.34
N LEU A 103 -3.31 -2.27 8.71
CA LEU A 103 -3.55 -1.89 7.32
C LEU A 103 -3.32 -3.06 6.35
N GLU A 104 -2.23 -3.80 6.52
CA GLU A 104 -1.94 -5.00 5.75
C GLU A 104 -3.10 -6.01 5.85
N GLY A 105 -3.58 -6.28 7.06
CA GLY A 105 -4.72 -7.17 7.30
C GLY A 105 -6.03 -6.69 6.64
N LEU A 106 -6.30 -5.38 6.69
CA LEU A 106 -7.47 -4.81 6.03
C LEU A 106 -7.37 -4.90 4.50
N LEU A 107 -6.20 -4.61 3.93
CA LEU A 107 -5.96 -4.72 2.49
C LEU A 107 -6.07 -6.17 2.04
N ARG A 108 -5.46 -7.13 2.74
CA ARG A 108 -5.57 -8.56 2.41
C ARG A 108 -7.01 -9.04 2.40
N ARG A 109 -7.81 -8.68 3.42
CA ARG A 109 -9.23 -9.04 3.48
C ARG A 109 -9.99 -8.44 2.30
N ARG A 110 -9.72 -7.18 1.97
CA ARG A 110 -10.35 -6.52 0.84
C ARG A 110 -9.98 -7.15 -0.50
N GLU A 111 -8.70 -7.41 -0.74
CA GLU A 111 -8.24 -8.03 -1.99
C GLU A 111 -8.84 -9.44 -2.14
N GLN A 112 -9.07 -10.15 -1.03
CA GLN A 112 -9.83 -11.41 -1.03
C GLN A 112 -11.32 -11.20 -1.35
N ASP A 113 -11.96 -10.16 -0.80
CA ASP A 113 -13.37 -9.83 -1.03
C ASP A 113 -13.63 -9.43 -2.50
N MET A 114 -12.77 -8.58 -3.08
CA MET A 114 -12.81 -8.21 -4.50
C MET A 114 -12.70 -9.42 -5.42
N LYS A 115 -11.97 -10.46 -4.98
CA LYS A 115 -11.85 -11.73 -5.69
C LYS A 115 -13.08 -12.61 -5.61
N LEU A 116 -13.85 -12.52 -4.54
CA LEU A 116 -15.14 -13.23 -4.43
C LEU A 116 -16.25 -12.52 -5.21
N ALA A 117 -16.09 -11.22 -5.48
CA ALA A 117 -17.08 -10.39 -6.16
C ALA A 117 -16.89 -10.29 -7.69
N ALA A 118 -15.82 -10.88 -8.25
CA ALA A 118 -15.48 -10.89 -9.68
C ALA A 118 -15.62 -12.28 -10.29
#